data_AF-A0AA38UNS2-F1
#
_entry.id   AF-A0AA38UNS2-F1
#
_cell.length_a   1.000
_cell.length_b   1.000
_cell.length_c   1.000
_cell.angle_alpha   90.00
_cell.angle_beta   90.00
_cell.angle_gamma   90.00
#
_symmetry.space_group_name_H-M   'P 1'
#
loop_
_entity.id
_entity.type
_entity.pdbx_description
1 polymer ?
#
loop_
_entity_poly.entity_id
_entity_poly.type
_entity_poly.pdbx_seq_one_letter_code
_entity_poly.pdbx_strand_id
1 'polypeptide(L)'
;KLDSSGLLKRIQQVIREAVTPAWVTNPPPDVGLAKAGTLKAEHWRTLFAIHVPLAVLSLWNEGSPLASPDAQRMTSVMETVMYLTCASLIMTKHTLSADRRNLYRHLLRLHVLGLKKDFPGWIFPTHHLAFHIFEGMDLFSSVRHWWLFPFERLIGKLQRIPTNHITGQFEHTMQHSFYKGSNYRQYLLRPNSPPILRYCQQLLDKAYNYDHRPSPPSIPSPSNDDVDDYDNIPTPSGLKKLLVVEPFQCFSRIPGPEGDYTIPSEGTLGSSYICFQPGGDYFPGQQWQAGQIQYIFRRTYNDPIQVAIRQSLPSSEPHPFANFWPSGFEAQMVSSKFMSALKIVDLKQIAGHTARWTINDDFVVVINL
;
A
#
# COMPACT_ATOMS: atom_id res chain seq x y z
N LYS A 1 28.56 16.60 -13.04
CA LYS A 1 28.45 15.17 -12.66
C LYS A 1 27.33 15.08 -11.65
N LEU A 2 26.29 14.27 -11.91
CA LEU A 2 25.19 14.07 -10.97
C LEU A 2 25.77 13.42 -9.71
N ASP A 3 25.69 14.08 -8.56
CA ASP A 3 26.06 13.47 -7.29
C ASP A 3 24.91 12.58 -6.81
N SER A 4 24.96 11.30 -7.19
CA SER A 4 23.95 10.31 -6.80
C SER A 4 23.98 9.96 -5.31
N SER A 5 25.02 10.39 -4.57
CA SER A 5 25.14 10.08 -3.15
C SER A 5 24.10 10.79 -2.29
N GLY A 6 23.76 12.05 -2.64
CA GLY A 6 22.71 12.81 -1.99
C GLY A 6 21.33 12.18 -2.17
N LEU A 7 21.00 11.76 -3.40
CA LEU A 7 19.75 11.05 -3.68
C LEU A 7 19.69 9.72 -2.93
N LEU A 8 20.75 8.92 -2.95
CA LEU A 8 20.77 7.62 -2.28
C LEU A 8 20.57 7.77 -0.76
N LYS A 9 21.25 8.73 -0.15
CA LYS A 9 21.07 9.06 1.28
C LYS A 9 19.64 9.47 1.59
N ARG A 10 19.02 10.28 0.73
CA ARG A 10 17.61 10.67 0.91
C ARG A 10 16.67 9.48 0.79
N ILE A 11 16.87 8.60 -0.19
CA ILE A 11 16.06 7.38 -0.33
C ILE A 11 16.17 6.52 0.94
N GLN A 12 17.38 6.29 1.44
CA GLN A 12 17.60 5.53 2.67
C GLN A 12 16.97 6.19 3.89
N GLN A 13 17.00 7.52 3.96
CA GLN A 13 16.34 8.28 5.01
C GLN A 13 14.82 8.08 4.96
N VAL A 14 14.19 8.25 3.79
CA VAL A 14 12.75 8.05 3.63
C VAL A 14 12.35 6.63 4.03
N ILE A 15 13.13 5.60 3.64
CA ILE A 15 12.85 4.21 4.03
C ILE A 15 12.83 4.01 5.55
N ARG A 16 13.70 4.72 6.28
CA ARG A 16 13.81 4.61 7.74
C ARG A 16 12.74 5.39 8.49
N GLU A 17 12.30 6.52 7.93
CA GLU A 17 11.47 7.50 8.62
C GLU A 17 10.00 7.48 8.19
N ALA A 18 9.71 7.06 6.96
CA ALA A 18 8.34 7.00 6.46
C ALA A 18 7.56 5.89 7.18
N VAL A 19 6.45 6.27 7.79
CA VAL A 19 5.51 5.35 8.40
C VAL A 19 4.60 4.79 7.31
N THR A 20 4.59 3.48 7.15
CA THR A 20 3.74 2.74 6.22
C THR A 20 2.85 1.76 6.96
N PRO A 21 1.69 1.37 6.40
CA PRO A 21 0.85 0.31 6.95
C PRO A 21 1.58 -1.04 7.05
N ALA A 22 1.11 -1.90 7.95
CA ALA A 22 1.74 -3.20 8.22
C ALA A 22 1.76 -4.16 7.02
N TRP A 23 0.83 -4.01 6.08
CA TRP A 23 0.77 -4.81 4.86
C TRP A 23 1.81 -4.38 3.81
N VAL A 24 2.44 -3.20 3.99
CA VAL A 24 3.50 -2.72 3.10
C VAL A 24 4.84 -3.32 3.51
N THR A 25 5.38 -4.19 2.66
CA THR A 25 6.75 -4.69 2.84
C THR A 25 7.77 -3.62 2.47
N ASN A 26 8.45 -3.05 3.47
CA ASN A 26 9.49 -2.06 3.25
C ASN A 26 10.78 -2.66 2.69
N PRO A 27 11.48 -1.95 1.78
CA PRO A 27 12.81 -2.34 1.36
C PRO A 27 13.82 -2.22 2.51
N PRO A 28 14.98 -2.88 2.44
CA PRO A 28 16.06 -2.69 3.41
C PRO A 28 16.47 -1.22 3.55
N PRO A 29 16.75 -0.72 4.77
CA PRO A 29 17.08 0.69 5.03
C PRO A 29 18.42 1.15 4.44
N ASP A 30 19.18 0.22 3.88
CA ASP A 30 20.52 0.40 3.34
C ASP A 30 20.57 0.16 1.83
N VAL A 31 19.41 0.28 1.17
CA VAL A 31 19.26 0.04 -0.27
C VAL A 31 20.39 0.71 -1.08
N GLY A 32 20.91 0.01 -2.09
CA GLY A 32 22.04 0.47 -2.90
C GLY A 32 23.43 0.24 -2.29
N LEU A 33 23.51 -0.25 -1.04
CA LEU A 33 24.77 -0.73 -0.43
C LEU A 33 24.83 -2.26 -0.46
N ALA A 34 26.04 -2.83 -0.51
CA ALA A 34 26.23 -4.28 -0.52
C ALA A 34 25.52 -5.01 0.63
N LYS A 35 25.44 -4.37 1.82
CA LYS A 35 24.76 -4.90 3.00
C LYS A 35 23.25 -5.08 2.85
N ALA A 36 22.59 -4.39 1.91
CA ALA A 36 21.16 -4.58 1.66
C ALA A 36 20.84 -5.87 0.90
N GLY A 37 21.84 -6.49 0.28
CA GLY A 37 21.65 -7.66 -0.57
C GLY A 37 20.77 -7.36 -1.79
N THR A 38 20.22 -8.42 -2.39
CA THR A 38 19.35 -8.32 -3.57
C THR A 38 17.92 -7.97 -3.17
N LEU A 39 17.39 -6.90 -3.75
CA LEU A 39 15.98 -6.55 -3.58
C LEU A 39 15.06 -7.57 -4.24
N LYS A 40 14.03 -7.98 -3.51
CA LYS A 40 12.93 -8.79 -4.04
C LYS A 40 11.97 -7.90 -4.84
N ALA A 41 11.14 -8.51 -5.68
CA ALA A 41 10.20 -7.78 -6.53
C ALA A 41 9.22 -6.89 -5.73
N GLU A 42 8.77 -7.34 -4.56
CA GLU A 42 7.92 -6.52 -3.69
C GLU A 42 8.67 -5.31 -3.11
N HIS A 43 9.95 -5.45 -2.75
CA HIS A 43 10.78 -4.33 -2.32
C HIS A 43 10.92 -3.28 -3.43
N TRP A 44 11.13 -3.71 -4.68
CA TRP A 44 11.17 -2.80 -5.82
C TRP A 44 9.85 -2.05 -6.01
N ARG A 45 8.72 -2.74 -5.88
CA ARG A 45 7.39 -2.12 -5.98
C ARG A 45 7.21 -1.03 -4.92
N THR A 46 7.47 -1.33 -3.64
CA THR A 46 7.36 -0.35 -2.54
C THR A 46 8.34 0.81 -2.73
N LEU A 47 9.57 0.51 -3.15
CA LEU A 47 10.62 1.51 -3.38
C LEU A 47 10.18 2.54 -4.43
N PHE A 48 9.62 2.11 -5.57
CA PHE A 48 9.20 3.02 -6.64
C PHE A 48 7.82 3.65 -6.45
N ALA A 49 6.94 3.03 -5.66
CA ALA A 49 5.63 3.57 -5.34
C ALA A 49 5.66 4.64 -4.23
N ILE A 50 6.60 4.53 -3.28
CA ILE A 50 6.61 5.37 -2.07
C ILE A 50 7.96 6.10 -1.91
N HIS A 51 9.04 5.35 -1.74
CA HIS A 51 10.28 5.91 -1.19
C HIS A 51 11.09 6.76 -2.18
N VAL A 52 11.26 6.29 -3.41
CA VAL A 52 11.92 7.02 -4.50
C VAL A 52 11.16 8.31 -4.85
N PRO A 53 9.84 8.30 -5.12
CA PRO A 53 9.13 9.54 -5.47
C PRO A 53 9.16 10.57 -4.34
N LEU A 54 9.03 10.15 -3.07
CA LEU A 54 9.23 11.05 -1.93
C LEU A 54 10.63 11.67 -1.91
N ALA A 55 11.67 10.84 -2.10
CA ALA A 55 13.05 11.32 -2.09
C ALA A 55 13.32 12.33 -3.21
N VAL A 56 12.95 12.03 -4.45
CA VAL A 56 13.21 12.93 -5.60
C VAL A 56 12.38 14.21 -5.52
N LEU A 57 11.10 14.14 -5.11
CA LEU A 57 10.28 15.34 -4.92
C LEU A 57 10.83 16.19 -3.77
N SER A 58 11.28 15.57 -2.68
CA SER A 58 11.84 16.31 -1.55
C SER A 58 13.13 17.04 -1.89
N LEU A 59 13.96 16.47 -2.77
CA LEU A 59 15.25 17.06 -3.15
C LEU A 59 15.14 18.03 -4.33
N TRP A 60 14.35 17.70 -5.34
CA TRP A 60 14.45 18.36 -6.65
C TRP A 60 13.21 19.14 -7.06
N ASN A 61 12.17 19.18 -6.22
CA ASN A 61 11.10 20.13 -6.38
C ASN A 61 11.50 21.44 -5.68
N GLU A 62 11.55 22.56 -6.41
CA GLU A 62 11.96 23.87 -5.87
C GLU A 62 11.08 24.34 -4.70
N GLY A 63 9.81 23.96 -4.68
CA GLY A 63 8.89 24.30 -3.59
C GLY A 63 9.07 23.43 -2.34
N SER A 64 9.93 22.41 -2.36
CA SER A 64 10.17 21.53 -1.22
C SER A 64 10.95 22.24 -0.11
N PRO A 65 10.54 22.12 1.17
CA PRO A 65 11.33 22.59 2.31
C PRO A 65 12.72 21.94 2.42
N LEU A 66 12.94 20.81 1.74
CA LEU A 66 14.18 20.04 1.73
C LEU A 66 14.92 20.10 0.39
N ALA A 67 14.54 21.04 -0.49
CA ALA A 67 15.12 21.18 -1.81
C ALA A 67 16.64 21.34 -1.74
N SER A 68 17.36 20.62 -2.61
CA SER A 68 18.79 20.77 -2.75
C SER A 68 19.13 22.04 -3.54
N PRO A 69 20.34 22.60 -3.39
CA PRO A 69 20.77 23.78 -4.15
C PRO A 69 20.71 23.61 -5.67
N ASP A 70 20.68 22.38 -6.18
CA ASP A 70 20.62 22.06 -7.60
C ASP A 70 19.21 21.61 -8.07
N ALA A 71 18.16 21.80 -7.27
CA ALA A 71 16.79 21.39 -7.59
C ALA A 71 16.32 21.88 -8.98
N GLN A 72 16.55 23.17 -9.29
CA GLN A 72 16.21 23.75 -10.60
C GLN A 72 16.87 23.00 -11.76
N ARG A 73 18.16 22.69 -11.64
CA ARG A 73 18.92 21.95 -12.66
C ARG A 73 18.43 20.51 -12.77
N MET A 74 17.95 19.94 -11.67
CA MET A 74 17.53 18.54 -11.54
C MET A 74 16.05 18.30 -11.87
N THR A 75 15.29 19.35 -12.20
CA THR A 75 13.85 19.27 -12.46
C THR A 75 13.50 18.25 -13.55
N SER A 76 14.23 18.22 -14.67
CA SER A 76 13.93 17.25 -15.76
C SER A 76 14.20 15.79 -15.37
N VAL A 77 15.21 15.56 -14.52
CA VAL A 77 15.52 14.23 -13.99
C VAL A 77 14.45 13.79 -12.99
N MET A 78 14.00 14.70 -12.12
CA MET A 78 12.87 14.46 -11.20
C MET A 78 11.62 14.08 -11.97
N GLU A 79 11.23 14.87 -12.97
CA GLU A 79 10.08 14.58 -13.83
C GLU A 79 10.21 13.22 -14.52
N THR A 80 11.38 12.92 -15.07
CA THR A 80 11.68 11.63 -15.70
C THR A 80 11.43 10.46 -14.75
N VAL A 81 11.84 10.55 -13.49
CA VAL A 81 11.58 9.53 -12.46
C VAL A 81 10.09 9.46 -12.13
N MET A 82 9.45 10.62 -11.91
CA MET A 82 8.03 10.68 -11.55
C MET A 82 7.11 10.14 -12.63
N TYR A 83 7.42 10.34 -13.92
CA TYR A 83 6.66 9.75 -15.02
C TYR A 83 6.69 8.21 -14.97
N LEU A 84 7.83 7.60 -14.65
CA LEU A 84 7.92 6.16 -14.48
C LEU A 84 7.16 5.67 -13.23
N THR A 85 7.24 6.39 -12.11
CA THR A 85 6.46 6.09 -10.91
C THR A 85 4.96 6.12 -11.22
N CYS A 86 4.47 7.19 -11.85
CA CYS A 86 3.06 7.32 -12.20
C CYS A 86 2.59 6.24 -13.17
N ALA A 87 3.38 5.95 -14.21
CA ALA A 87 3.09 4.84 -15.13
C ALA A 87 3.00 3.49 -14.39
N SER A 88 3.93 3.24 -13.46
CA SER A 88 3.97 2.01 -12.65
C SER A 88 2.76 1.88 -11.71
N LEU A 89 2.31 2.99 -11.12
CA LEU A 89 1.10 3.02 -10.30
C LEU A 89 -0.14 2.74 -11.15
N ILE A 90 -0.27 3.39 -12.30
CA ILE A 90 -1.41 3.18 -13.21
C ILE A 90 -1.52 1.72 -13.64
N MET A 91 -0.41 1.10 -14.06
CA MET A 91 -0.44 -0.27 -14.56
C MET A 91 -0.79 -1.30 -13.47
N THR A 92 -0.65 -0.94 -12.19
CA THR A 92 -0.92 -1.81 -11.05
C THR A 92 -2.25 -1.52 -10.34
N LYS A 93 -3.03 -0.53 -10.81
CA LYS A 93 -4.38 -0.26 -10.29
C LYS A 93 -5.32 -1.42 -10.56
N HIS A 94 -6.26 -1.65 -9.63
CA HIS A 94 -7.28 -2.70 -9.74
C HIS A 94 -8.23 -2.52 -10.93
N THR A 95 -8.53 -1.28 -11.29
CA THR A 95 -9.43 -0.94 -12.40
C THR A 95 -8.66 -0.20 -13.49
N LEU A 96 -8.81 -0.67 -14.73
CA LEU A 96 -8.22 -0.06 -15.91
C LEU A 96 -9.31 0.61 -16.73
N SER A 97 -9.18 1.92 -16.95
CA SER A 97 -9.99 2.67 -17.92
C SER A 97 -9.16 2.97 -19.17
N ALA A 98 -9.83 3.31 -20.27
CA ALA A 98 -9.15 3.75 -21.50
C ALA A 98 -8.24 4.96 -21.23
N ASP A 99 -8.69 5.92 -20.42
CA ASP A 99 -7.90 7.09 -20.04
C ASP A 99 -6.65 6.72 -19.27
N ARG A 100 -6.78 5.81 -18.28
CA ARG A 100 -5.63 5.31 -17.50
C ARG A 100 -4.64 4.60 -18.41
N ARG A 101 -5.13 3.76 -19.31
CA ARG A 101 -4.28 3.04 -20.26
C ARG A 101 -3.51 4.00 -21.19
N ASN A 102 -4.19 5.01 -21.74
CA ASN A 102 -3.56 6.05 -22.56
C ASN A 102 -2.55 6.88 -21.78
N LEU A 103 -2.88 7.23 -20.53
CA LEU A 103 -2.00 7.94 -19.62
C LEU A 103 -0.74 7.12 -19.30
N TYR A 104 -0.85 5.81 -19.09
CA TYR A 104 0.30 4.91 -18.93
C TYR A 104 1.30 5.05 -20.09
N ARG A 105 0.82 4.89 -21.33
CA ARG A 105 1.68 4.98 -22.53
C ARG A 105 2.27 6.38 -22.70
N HIS A 106 1.48 7.42 -22.42
CA HIS A 106 1.94 8.80 -22.47
C HIS A 106 3.08 9.06 -21.49
N LEU A 107 2.92 8.68 -20.22
CA LEU A 107 3.93 8.85 -19.18
C LEU A 107 5.19 8.01 -19.46
N LEU A 108 5.04 6.76 -19.92
CA LEU A 108 6.18 5.94 -20.31
C LEU A 108 6.97 6.58 -21.47
N ARG A 109 6.28 7.19 -22.44
CA ARG A 109 6.93 7.97 -23.51
C ARG A 109 7.71 9.16 -22.95
N LEU A 110 7.12 9.94 -22.04
CA LEU A 110 7.81 11.07 -21.40
C LEU A 110 9.05 10.61 -20.62
N HIS A 111 8.95 9.51 -19.89
CA HIS A 111 10.10 8.90 -19.20
C HIS A 111 11.24 8.56 -20.18
N VAL A 112 10.96 7.88 -21.28
CA VAL A 112 11.99 7.49 -22.26
C VAL A 112 12.59 8.71 -22.97
N LEU A 113 11.79 9.73 -23.27
CA LEU A 113 12.28 10.99 -23.84
C LEU A 113 13.18 11.75 -22.85
N GLY A 114 12.80 11.77 -21.57
CA GLY A 114 13.61 12.32 -20.48
C GLY A 114 14.94 11.61 -20.33
N LEU A 115 14.94 10.28 -20.33
CA LEU A 115 16.18 9.48 -20.35
C LEU A 115 17.07 9.81 -21.55
N LYS A 116 16.49 9.92 -22.75
CA LYS A 116 17.26 10.27 -23.96
C LYS A 116 17.90 11.65 -23.86
N LYS A 117 17.21 12.62 -23.26
CA LYS A 117 17.68 13.99 -23.08
C LYS A 117 18.77 14.08 -22.02
N ASP A 118 18.51 13.54 -20.84
CA ASP A 118 19.34 13.77 -19.65
C ASP A 118 20.45 12.71 -19.49
N PHE A 119 20.26 11.54 -20.10
CA PHE A 119 21.18 10.39 -20.04
C PHE A 119 21.36 9.75 -21.43
N PRO A 120 21.95 10.46 -22.40
CA PRO A 120 22.12 9.94 -23.75
C PRO A 120 22.90 8.62 -23.75
N GLY A 121 22.34 7.60 -24.41
CA GLY A 121 22.88 6.23 -24.45
C GLY A 121 22.26 5.27 -23.44
N TRP A 122 21.46 5.75 -22.48
CA TRP A 122 20.81 4.92 -21.46
C TRP A 122 19.48 4.32 -21.94
N ILE A 123 19.52 3.61 -23.07
CA ILE A 123 18.35 2.96 -23.69
C ILE A 123 18.54 1.44 -23.68
N PHE A 124 17.63 0.73 -23.02
CA PHE A 124 17.66 -0.73 -22.93
C PHE A 124 16.46 -1.37 -23.64
N PRO A 125 16.57 -2.64 -24.08
CA PRO A 125 15.43 -3.39 -24.61
C PRO A 125 14.22 -3.43 -23.66
N THR A 126 14.44 -3.37 -22.35
CA THR A 126 13.38 -3.33 -21.35
C THR A 126 12.46 -2.12 -21.48
N HIS A 127 12.97 -0.96 -21.92
CA HIS A 127 12.14 0.21 -22.20
C HIS A 127 11.19 -0.05 -23.36
N HIS A 128 11.65 -0.74 -24.41
CA HIS A 128 10.80 -1.16 -25.52
C HIS A 128 9.76 -2.19 -25.07
N LEU A 129 10.17 -3.19 -24.30
CA LEU A 129 9.26 -4.21 -23.74
C LEU A 129 8.16 -3.59 -22.88
N ALA A 130 8.47 -2.54 -22.11
CA ALA A 130 7.48 -1.84 -21.30
C ALA A 130 6.36 -1.20 -22.15
N PHE A 131 6.61 -0.82 -23.41
CA PHE A 131 5.53 -0.31 -24.27
C PHE A 131 4.49 -1.38 -24.60
N HIS A 132 4.89 -2.65 -24.72
CA HIS A 132 4.00 -3.78 -24.98
C HIS A 132 3.06 -4.11 -23.81
N ILE A 133 3.30 -3.56 -22.62
CA ILE A 133 2.34 -3.63 -21.51
C ILE A 133 1.03 -2.93 -21.90
N PHE A 134 1.07 -1.90 -22.74
CA PHE A 134 -0.14 -1.22 -23.20
C PHE A 134 -1.03 -2.18 -23.99
N GLU A 135 -0.47 -2.98 -24.90
CA GLU A 135 -1.18 -4.02 -25.64
C GLU A 135 -1.68 -5.12 -24.70
N GLY A 136 -0.84 -5.56 -23.76
CA GLY A 136 -1.22 -6.53 -22.73
C GLY A 136 -2.40 -6.07 -21.86
N MET A 137 -2.51 -4.76 -21.61
CA MET A 137 -3.61 -4.16 -20.87
C MET A 137 -4.97 -4.29 -21.57
N ASP A 138 -5.02 -4.34 -22.91
CA ASP A 138 -6.28 -4.59 -23.63
C ASP A 138 -6.75 -6.04 -23.48
N LEU A 139 -5.79 -6.97 -23.45
CA LEU A 139 -6.08 -8.41 -23.47
C LEU A 139 -6.33 -8.97 -22.06
N PHE A 140 -5.60 -8.46 -21.06
CA PHE A 140 -5.51 -9.07 -19.73
C PHE A 140 -5.82 -8.09 -18.59
N SER A 141 -6.32 -6.88 -18.90
CA SER A 141 -6.51 -5.80 -17.93
C SER A 141 -5.19 -5.33 -17.28
N SER A 142 -5.26 -4.61 -16.17
CA SER A 142 -4.09 -4.12 -15.43
C SER A 142 -3.09 -5.25 -15.12
N VAL A 143 -1.79 -4.92 -15.03
CA VAL A 143 -0.69 -5.86 -14.74
C VAL A 143 -0.93 -6.66 -13.46
N ARG A 144 -1.68 -6.14 -12.49
CA ARG A 144 -2.07 -6.86 -11.26
C ARG A 144 -2.77 -8.22 -11.55
N HIS A 145 -3.45 -8.38 -12.67
CA HIS A 145 -4.17 -9.61 -13.01
C HIS A 145 -3.31 -10.68 -13.68
N TRP A 146 -2.14 -10.31 -14.22
CA TRP A 146 -1.30 -11.22 -15.01
C TRP A 146 0.20 -11.11 -14.67
N TRP A 147 0.55 -10.42 -13.59
CA TRP A 147 1.91 -10.42 -13.05
C TRP A 147 2.30 -11.79 -12.49
N LEU A 148 3.62 -12.00 -12.35
CA LEU A 148 4.15 -13.30 -11.98
C LEU A 148 4.29 -13.53 -10.47
N PHE A 149 3.94 -12.56 -9.62
CA PHE A 149 4.12 -12.69 -8.17
C PHE A 149 3.40 -13.90 -7.53
N PRO A 150 2.16 -14.25 -7.91
CA PRO A 150 1.52 -15.47 -7.42
C PRO A 150 2.28 -16.74 -7.81
N PHE A 151 2.83 -16.78 -9.03
CA PHE A 151 3.59 -17.91 -9.55
C PHE A 151 4.97 -18.03 -8.88
N GLU A 152 5.68 -16.92 -8.65
CA GLU A 152 6.93 -16.90 -7.89
C GLU A 152 6.74 -17.43 -6.46
N ARG A 153 5.64 -17.05 -5.80
CA ARG A 153 5.29 -17.60 -4.49
C ARG A 153 5.00 -19.11 -4.56
N LEU A 154 4.37 -19.57 -5.64
CA LEU A 154 4.12 -21.00 -5.86
C LEU A 154 5.44 -21.75 -6.08
N ILE A 155 6.33 -21.24 -6.94
CA ILE A 155 7.68 -21.81 -7.16
C ILE A 155 8.43 -21.92 -5.84
N GLY A 156 8.43 -20.86 -5.02
CA GLY A 156 9.08 -20.89 -3.71
C GLY A 156 8.47 -21.91 -2.73
N LYS A 157 7.15 -22.20 -2.82
CA LYS A 157 6.54 -23.30 -2.04
C LYS A 157 6.98 -24.66 -2.56
N LEU A 158 7.01 -24.83 -3.88
CA LEU A 158 7.41 -26.08 -4.53
C LEU A 158 8.89 -26.41 -4.25
N GLN A 159 9.78 -25.43 -4.27
CA GLN A 159 11.21 -25.57 -3.97
C GLN A 159 11.49 -26.03 -2.52
N ARG A 160 10.56 -25.81 -1.59
CA ARG A 160 10.69 -26.24 -0.18
C ARG A 160 10.17 -27.66 0.07
N ILE A 161 9.53 -28.29 -0.92
CA ILE A 161 9.10 -29.67 -0.80
C ILE A 161 10.37 -30.54 -0.80
N PRO A 162 10.59 -31.39 0.23
CA PRO A 162 11.70 -32.33 0.21
C PRO A 162 11.58 -33.23 -1.01
N THR A 163 12.65 -33.34 -1.79
CA THR A 163 12.69 -34.21 -2.97
C THR A 163 13.81 -35.22 -2.86
N ASN A 164 13.73 -36.29 -3.66
CA ASN A 164 14.81 -37.27 -3.79
C ASN A 164 15.94 -36.81 -4.74
N HIS A 165 15.82 -35.61 -5.35
CA HIS A 165 16.77 -35.03 -6.31
C HIS A 165 17.04 -35.89 -7.56
N ILE A 166 16.14 -36.83 -7.91
CA ILE A 166 16.27 -37.67 -9.10
C ILE A 166 15.38 -37.11 -10.20
N THR A 167 15.99 -36.62 -11.29
CA THR A 167 15.27 -36.10 -12.48
C THR A 167 14.27 -37.12 -13.01
N GLY A 168 13.06 -36.67 -13.32
CA GLY A 168 11.93 -37.52 -13.73
C GLY A 168 11.12 -38.11 -12.57
N GLN A 169 11.67 -38.13 -11.35
CA GLN A 169 10.97 -38.59 -10.14
C GLN A 169 10.66 -37.45 -9.17
N PHE A 170 11.52 -36.44 -9.09
CA PHE A 170 11.32 -35.33 -8.18
C PHE A 170 10.10 -34.50 -8.58
N GLU A 171 9.81 -34.36 -9.87
CA GLU A 171 8.63 -33.66 -10.41
C GLU A 171 7.35 -34.37 -9.93
N HIS A 172 7.32 -35.71 -10.04
CA HIS A 172 6.21 -36.52 -9.53
C HIS A 172 6.07 -36.40 -8.00
N THR A 173 7.19 -36.42 -7.26
CA THR A 173 7.19 -36.25 -5.80
C THR A 173 6.65 -34.89 -5.38
N MET A 174 7.08 -33.84 -6.07
CA MET A 174 6.68 -32.46 -5.84
C MET A 174 5.19 -32.27 -6.14
N GLN A 175 4.72 -32.76 -7.28
CA GLN A 175 3.31 -32.76 -7.68
C GLN A 175 2.44 -33.50 -6.65
N HIS A 176 2.84 -34.72 -6.28
CA HIS A 176 2.07 -35.55 -5.35
C HIS A 176 2.01 -34.93 -3.94
N SER A 177 3.10 -34.35 -3.47
CA SER A 177 3.16 -33.64 -2.18
C SER A 177 2.29 -32.38 -2.18
N PHE A 178 2.31 -31.61 -3.28
CA PHE A 178 1.45 -30.45 -3.45
C PHE A 178 -0.04 -30.82 -3.43
N TYR A 179 -0.44 -31.88 -4.16
CA TYR A 179 -1.82 -32.37 -4.15
C TYR A 179 -2.24 -32.92 -2.79
N LYS A 180 -1.38 -33.67 -2.08
CA LYS A 180 -1.64 -34.14 -0.72
C LYS A 180 -1.94 -32.98 0.22
N GLY A 181 -1.11 -31.93 0.21
CA GLY A 181 -1.33 -30.73 1.02
C GLY A 181 -2.63 -30.01 0.67
N SER A 182 -2.95 -29.90 -0.62
CA SER A 182 -4.19 -29.25 -1.10
C SER A 182 -5.44 -30.04 -0.70
N ASN A 183 -5.44 -31.35 -0.90
CA ASN A 183 -6.54 -32.24 -0.51
C ASN A 183 -6.75 -32.25 1.01
N TYR A 184 -5.66 -32.25 1.78
CA TYR A 184 -5.74 -32.17 3.24
C TYR A 184 -6.41 -30.87 3.69
N ARG A 185 -6.00 -29.71 3.13
CA ARG A 185 -6.64 -28.41 3.41
C ARG A 185 -8.12 -28.41 3.02
N GLN A 186 -8.45 -28.91 1.85
CA GLN A 186 -9.85 -29.03 1.42
C GLN A 186 -10.67 -29.90 2.39
N TYR A 187 -10.08 -30.97 2.93
CA TYR A 187 -10.75 -31.84 3.89
C TYR A 187 -10.97 -31.15 5.25
N LEU A 188 -10.00 -30.35 5.72
CA LEU A 188 -10.15 -29.52 6.92
C LEU A 188 -11.32 -28.52 6.78
N LEU A 189 -11.46 -27.90 5.60
CA LEU A 189 -12.48 -26.89 5.32
C LEU A 189 -13.90 -27.46 5.10
N ARG A 190 -14.11 -28.78 5.17
CA ARG A 190 -15.45 -29.36 4.98
C ARG A 190 -16.37 -29.02 6.16
N PRO A 191 -17.65 -28.66 5.92
CA PRO A 191 -18.61 -28.41 6.99
C PRO A 191 -18.74 -29.60 7.97
N ASN A 192 -18.59 -30.83 7.47
CA ASN A 192 -18.71 -32.05 8.25
C ASN A 192 -17.35 -32.61 8.72
N SER A 193 -16.32 -31.76 8.84
CA SER A 193 -15.01 -32.20 9.32
C SER A 193 -15.09 -32.71 10.78
N PRO A 194 -14.46 -33.86 11.09
CA PRO A 194 -14.40 -34.39 12.45
C PRO A 194 -13.91 -33.36 13.48
N PRO A 195 -14.38 -33.37 14.74
CA PRO A 195 -14.02 -32.38 15.75
C PRO A 195 -12.50 -32.19 15.94
N ILE A 196 -11.74 -33.29 15.91
CA ILE A 196 -10.27 -33.25 16.02
C ILE A 196 -9.61 -32.48 14.87
N LEU A 197 -10.15 -32.59 13.66
CA LEU A 197 -9.62 -31.89 12.49
C LEU A 197 -9.98 -30.41 12.51
N ARG A 198 -11.15 -30.03 13.06
CA ARG A 198 -11.48 -28.62 13.31
C ARG A 198 -10.52 -27.99 14.33
N TYR A 199 -10.15 -28.74 15.38
CA TYR A 199 -9.14 -28.28 16.32
C TYR A 199 -7.75 -28.12 15.67
N CYS A 200 -7.33 -29.09 14.84
CA CYS A 200 -6.10 -28.97 14.06
C CYS A 200 -6.14 -27.77 13.11
N GLN A 201 -7.28 -27.51 12.47
CA GLN A 201 -7.48 -26.33 11.63
C GLN A 201 -7.24 -25.05 12.43
N GLN A 202 -7.90 -24.88 13.58
CA GLN A 202 -7.72 -23.71 14.46
C GLN A 202 -6.26 -23.51 14.89
N LEU A 203 -5.55 -24.59 15.21
CA LEU A 203 -4.12 -24.53 15.54
C LEU A 203 -3.27 -24.08 14.35
N LEU A 204 -3.54 -24.60 13.14
CA LEU A 204 -2.84 -24.21 11.93
C LEU A 204 -3.16 -22.76 11.57
N ASP A 205 -4.40 -22.33 11.70
CA ASP A 205 -4.81 -20.95 11.44
C ASP A 205 -4.09 -19.98 12.36
N LYS A 206 -4.03 -20.30 13.65
CA LYS A 206 -3.27 -19.55 14.65
C LYS A 206 -1.76 -19.56 14.38
N ALA A 207 -1.19 -20.71 14.00
CA ALA A 207 0.25 -20.85 13.79
C ALA A 207 0.74 -20.11 12.53
N TYR A 208 -0.10 -20.01 11.51
CA TYR A 208 0.24 -19.41 10.22
C TYR A 208 -0.47 -18.08 9.94
N ASN A 209 -1.23 -17.55 10.91
CA ASN A 209 -2.15 -16.41 10.72
C ASN A 209 -3.01 -16.56 9.46
N TYR A 210 -3.55 -17.77 9.21
CA TYR A 210 -4.52 -17.92 8.14
C TYR A 210 -5.82 -17.27 8.55
N ASP A 211 -6.23 -16.29 7.75
CA ASP A 211 -7.49 -15.60 7.90
C ASP A 211 -8.49 -16.23 6.92
N HIS A 212 -9.59 -16.79 7.43
CA HIS A 212 -10.65 -17.39 6.59
C HIS A 212 -11.56 -16.34 5.95
N ARG A 213 -11.27 -15.04 6.11
CA ARG A 213 -11.94 -13.98 5.36
C ARG A 213 -11.84 -14.28 3.86
N PRO A 214 -12.97 -14.44 3.14
CA PRO A 214 -12.92 -14.52 1.69
C PRO A 214 -12.27 -13.24 1.18
N SER A 215 -11.15 -13.34 0.44
CA SER A 215 -10.78 -12.23 -0.45
C SER A 215 -11.91 -12.10 -1.46
N PRO A 216 -12.72 -11.01 -1.43
CA PRO A 216 -13.78 -10.88 -2.41
C PRO A 216 -13.11 -10.69 -3.78
N PRO A 217 -13.64 -11.28 -4.86
CA PRO A 217 -13.42 -10.69 -6.16
C PRO A 217 -14.07 -9.31 -6.11
N SER A 218 -13.25 -8.25 -6.11
CA SER A 218 -13.64 -6.85 -6.41
C SER A 218 -14.79 -6.24 -5.59
N ILE A 219 -14.45 -5.19 -4.83
CA ILE A 219 -15.33 -4.27 -4.08
C ILE A 219 -16.03 -4.91 -2.87
N PRO A 220 -15.60 -4.62 -1.62
CA PRO A 220 -16.49 -4.76 -0.50
C PRO A 220 -17.34 -3.48 -0.39
N SER A 221 -18.65 -3.64 -0.56
CA SER A 221 -19.55 -2.98 0.40
C SER A 221 -19.41 -3.77 1.70
N PRO A 222 -19.17 -3.14 2.86
CA PRO A 222 -19.04 -3.89 4.10
C PRO A 222 -20.39 -4.53 4.43
N SER A 223 -20.50 -5.85 4.28
CA SER A 223 -21.55 -6.65 4.91
C SER A 223 -21.33 -6.62 6.42
N ASN A 224 -22.36 -6.26 7.17
CA ASN A 224 -22.30 -6.09 8.63
C ASN A 224 -22.07 -7.40 9.41
N ASP A 225 -22.12 -8.56 8.73
CA ASP A 225 -22.16 -9.89 9.32
C ASP A 225 -20.78 -10.53 9.57
N ASP A 226 -19.68 -9.95 9.07
CA ASP A 226 -18.31 -10.51 9.19
C ASP A 226 -17.51 -9.92 10.39
N VAL A 227 -18.21 -9.37 11.39
CA VAL A 227 -17.62 -8.48 12.43
C VAL A 227 -17.54 -9.14 13.83
N ASP A 228 -18.10 -10.34 13.99
CA ASP A 228 -18.24 -10.95 15.31
C ASP A 228 -16.95 -11.56 15.90
N ASP A 229 -15.82 -11.53 15.18
CA ASP A 229 -14.54 -12.13 15.60
C ASP A 229 -13.42 -11.12 15.94
N TYR A 230 -13.75 -9.84 16.13
CA TYR A 230 -12.77 -8.81 16.50
C TYR A 230 -12.63 -8.61 18.02
N ASP A 231 -11.41 -8.33 18.48
CA ASP A 231 -11.13 -8.05 19.89
C ASP A 231 -11.93 -6.83 20.37
N ASN A 232 -13.01 -7.12 21.08
CA ASN A 232 -13.79 -6.12 21.80
C ASN A 232 -12.92 -5.49 22.87
N ILE A 233 -12.77 -4.16 22.81
CA ILE A 233 -11.99 -3.42 23.80
C ILE A 233 -12.89 -2.60 24.72
N PRO A 234 -12.46 -2.33 25.97
CA PRO A 234 -13.17 -1.44 26.88
C PRO A 234 -13.38 -0.05 26.28
N THR A 235 -14.51 0.56 26.60
CA THR A 235 -14.90 1.88 26.06
C THR A 235 -13.93 2.99 26.48
N PRO A 236 -13.23 3.64 25.53
CA PRO A 236 -12.28 4.71 25.86
C PRO A 236 -12.99 6.00 26.31
N SER A 237 -12.45 6.68 27.32
CA SER A 237 -13.03 7.90 27.92
C SER A 237 -13.19 9.06 26.93
N GLY A 238 -12.29 9.18 25.94
CA GLY A 238 -12.36 10.17 24.88
C GLY A 238 -13.56 9.99 23.95
N LEU A 239 -13.95 8.73 23.68
CA LEU A 239 -15.08 8.39 22.81
C LEU A 239 -16.43 8.59 23.54
N LYS A 240 -16.50 8.32 24.85
CA LYS A 240 -17.70 8.59 25.67
C LYS A 240 -18.13 10.05 25.61
N LYS A 241 -17.15 10.97 25.68
CA LYS A 241 -17.42 12.42 25.58
C LYS A 241 -17.97 12.83 24.21
N LEU A 242 -17.61 12.11 23.14
CA LEU A 242 -18.01 12.43 21.78
C LEU A 242 -19.41 11.89 21.42
N LEU A 243 -19.73 10.67 21.85
CA LEU A 243 -20.97 9.99 21.46
C LEU A 243 -22.17 10.28 22.37
N VAL A 244 -21.93 10.77 23.61
CA VAL A 244 -22.94 11.18 24.62
C VAL A 244 -23.88 10.06 25.10
N VAL A 245 -24.12 9.02 24.30
CA VAL A 245 -25.08 7.93 24.53
C VAL A 245 -24.35 6.60 24.62
N GLU A 246 -24.64 5.82 25.66
CA GLU A 246 -24.29 4.40 25.81
C GLU A 246 -25.54 3.53 25.58
N PRO A 247 -25.41 2.30 25.03
CA PRO A 247 -24.17 1.55 24.79
C PRO A 247 -23.67 1.59 23.33
N PHE A 248 -22.37 1.39 23.12
CA PHE A 248 -21.72 1.18 21.83
C PHE A 248 -20.55 0.19 21.96
N GLN A 249 -20.26 -0.56 20.90
CA GLN A 249 -19.19 -1.56 20.82
C GLN A 249 -17.91 -0.93 20.25
N CYS A 250 -16.74 -1.31 20.77
CA CYS A 250 -15.44 -0.81 20.31
C CYS A 250 -14.54 -1.95 19.83
N PHE A 251 -13.80 -1.68 18.76
CA PHE A 251 -12.94 -2.66 18.10
C PHE A 251 -11.49 -2.18 18.06
N SER A 252 -10.55 -3.10 18.24
CA SER A 252 -9.11 -2.80 18.08
C SER A 252 -8.69 -2.72 16.60
N ARG A 253 -9.39 -3.46 15.73
CA ARG A 253 -9.13 -3.56 14.29
C ARG A 253 -10.37 -3.94 13.50
N ILE A 254 -10.37 -3.64 12.20
CA ILE A 254 -11.37 -4.06 11.21
C ILE A 254 -10.68 -4.27 9.84
N PRO A 255 -11.29 -4.96 8.86
CA PRO A 255 -10.74 -5.06 7.51
C PRO A 255 -10.74 -3.70 6.81
N GLY A 256 -9.68 -3.42 6.06
CA GLY A 256 -9.63 -2.36 5.05
C GLY A 256 -9.49 -2.93 3.63
N PRO A 257 -9.47 -2.06 2.60
CA PRO A 257 -9.30 -2.47 1.20
C PRO A 257 -7.97 -3.22 0.94
N GLU A 258 -6.90 -2.81 1.63
CA GLU A 258 -5.61 -3.47 1.64
C GLU A 258 -5.15 -3.55 3.11
N GLY A 259 -5.09 -4.75 3.68
CA GLY A 259 -4.79 -4.98 5.10
C GLY A 259 -5.83 -4.43 6.08
N ASP A 260 -5.55 -4.54 7.38
CA ASP A 260 -6.48 -4.13 8.43
C ASP A 260 -6.34 -2.64 8.77
N TYR A 261 -7.45 -2.01 9.12
CA TYR A 261 -7.46 -0.76 9.88
C TYR A 261 -7.34 -1.07 11.38
N THR A 262 -6.56 -0.26 12.08
CA THR A 262 -6.18 -0.45 13.48
C THR A 262 -6.21 0.86 14.24
N ILE A 263 -6.53 0.79 15.53
CA ILE A 263 -6.34 1.90 16.46
C ILE A 263 -4.88 1.99 16.92
N PRO A 264 -4.41 3.14 17.43
CA PRO A 264 -3.11 3.25 18.06
C PRO A 264 -3.08 2.41 19.35
N SER A 265 -2.13 1.48 19.49
CA SER A 265 -1.83 0.84 20.77
C SER A 265 -0.61 1.48 21.43
N GLU A 266 -0.53 1.45 22.77
CA GLU A 266 0.66 1.94 23.49
C GLU A 266 1.92 1.26 22.95
N GLY A 267 2.80 2.04 22.31
CA GLY A 267 4.11 1.58 21.85
C GLY A 267 4.22 1.11 20.39
N THR A 268 3.15 1.11 19.58
CA THR A 268 3.29 0.85 18.13
C THR A 268 3.17 2.12 17.30
N LEU A 269 4.23 2.47 16.56
CA LEU A 269 4.16 3.36 15.41
C LEU A 269 3.39 2.63 14.28
N GLY A 270 2.06 2.51 14.44
CA GLY A 270 1.24 1.65 13.58
C GLY A 270 -0.27 1.92 13.65
N SER A 271 -0.64 3.10 14.11
CA SER A 271 -2.00 3.65 13.95
C SER A 271 -2.34 3.77 12.46
N SER A 272 -3.53 3.34 12.05
CA SER A 272 -3.93 3.48 10.65
C SER A 272 -4.09 4.95 10.27
N TYR A 273 -3.13 5.46 9.50
CA TYR A 273 -3.28 6.70 8.75
C TYR A 273 -4.08 6.44 7.50
N ILE A 274 -5.03 7.33 7.19
CA ILE A 274 -6.01 7.13 6.14
C ILE A 274 -6.19 8.40 5.29
N CYS A 275 -6.69 8.19 4.08
CA CYS A 275 -7.24 9.23 3.21
C CYS A 275 -8.77 9.07 3.18
N PHE A 276 -9.50 10.17 3.34
CA PHE A 276 -10.96 10.16 3.39
C PHE A 276 -11.57 11.43 2.78
N GLN A 277 -12.83 11.37 2.36
CA GLN A 277 -13.57 12.52 1.82
C GLN A 277 -14.68 12.97 2.77
N PRO A 278 -14.74 14.26 3.16
CA PRO A 278 -15.87 14.76 3.93
C PRO A 278 -17.10 14.92 3.01
N GLY A 279 -18.29 14.55 3.50
CA GLY A 279 -19.55 14.89 2.82
C GLY A 279 -20.18 13.81 1.93
N GLY A 280 -19.76 12.55 2.06
CA GLY A 280 -20.38 11.43 1.35
C GLY A 280 -19.43 10.26 1.18
N ASP A 281 -19.83 9.33 0.31
CA ASP A 281 -19.01 8.17 -0.09
C ASP A 281 -17.77 8.63 -0.86
N TYR A 282 -16.70 7.85 -0.78
CA TYR A 282 -15.46 8.15 -1.49
C TYR A 282 -15.63 8.01 -3.00
N PHE A 283 -15.25 9.05 -3.74
CA PHE A 283 -15.16 9.03 -5.20
C PHE A 283 -13.70 9.20 -5.66
N PRO A 284 -13.15 8.23 -6.41
CA PRO A 284 -11.80 8.33 -6.97
C PRO A 284 -11.61 9.60 -7.82
N GLY A 285 -10.47 10.26 -7.65
CA GLY A 285 -10.12 11.47 -8.40
C GLY A 285 -10.57 12.80 -7.77
N GLN A 286 -11.44 12.76 -6.75
CA GLN A 286 -11.72 13.93 -5.92
C GLN A 286 -10.66 14.10 -4.82
N GLN A 287 -10.49 15.34 -4.35
CA GLN A 287 -9.55 15.68 -3.28
C GLN A 287 -9.92 14.97 -1.98
N TRP A 288 -8.94 14.34 -1.34
CA TRP A 288 -9.10 13.68 -0.04
C TRP A 288 -8.33 14.41 1.05
N GLN A 289 -8.74 14.18 2.29
CA GLN A 289 -8.11 14.69 3.50
C GLN A 289 -7.41 13.55 4.24
N ALA A 290 -6.29 13.86 4.91
CA ALA A 290 -5.56 12.89 5.69
C ALA A 290 -6.05 12.84 7.14
N GLY A 291 -6.05 11.66 7.74
CA GLY A 291 -6.37 11.49 9.15
C GLY A 291 -5.70 10.27 9.75
N GLN A 292 -5.83 10.12 11.06
CA GLN A 292 -5.38 8.96 11.81
C GLN A 292 -6.55 8.41 12.60
N ILE A 293 -6.86 7.13 12.40
CA ILE A 293 -7.89 6.44 13.20
C ILE A 293 -7.45 6.45 14.66
N GLN A 294 -8.36 6.87 15.55
CA GLN A 294 -8.18 6.83 17.00
C GLN A 294 -9.04 5.74 17.62
N TYR A 295 -10.28 5.61 17.14
CA TYR A 295 -11.23 4.63 17.64
C TYR A 295 -12.03 4.03 16.49
N ILE A 296 -12.40 2.76 16.63
CA ILE A 296 -13.30 2.05 15.73
C ILE A 296 -14.47 1.56 16.58
N PHE A 297 -15.69 1.84 16.17
CA PHE A 297 -16.86 1.57 17.00
C PHE A 297 -18.13 1.35 16.19
N ARG A 298 -19.13 0.77 16.83
CA ARG A 298 -20.48 0.59 16.31
C ARG A 298 -21.48 0.97 17.42
N ARG A 299 -22.50 1.78 17.11
CA ARG A 299 -23.46 2.27 18.11
C ARG A 299 -24.43 1.17 18.55
N THR A 300 -25.18 0.62 17.61
CA THR A 300 -26.05 -0.55 17.84
C THR A 300 -25.67 -1.69 16.90
N TYR A 301 -26.07 -2.92 17.19
CA TYR A 301 -25.71 -4.10 16.38
C TYR A 301 -26.01 -3.92 14.88
N ASN A 302 -27.10 -3.22 14.53
CA ASN A 302 -27.53 -2.98 13.15
C ASN A 302 -26.88 -1.74 12.50
N ASP A 303 -26.19 -0.90 13.27
CA ASP A 303 -25.55 0.29 12.72
C ASP A 303 -24.27 -0.08 11.97
N PRO A 304 -23.91 0.69 10.91
CA PRO A 304 -22.62 0.54 10.27
C PRO A 304 -21.50 0.83 11.26
N ILE A 305 -20.35 0.16 11.07
CA ILE A 305 -19.12 0.52 11.78
C ILE A 305 -18.70 1.92 11.35
N GLN A 306 -18.32 2.73 12.34
CA GLN A 306 -17.77 4.06 12.15
C GLN A 306 -16.37 4.14 12.77
N VAL A 307 -15.61 5.13 12.33
CA VAL A 307 -14.32 5.45 12.94
C VAL A 307 -14.31 6.87 13.45
N ALA A 308 -13.70 7.07 14.62
CA ALA A 308 -13.33 8.39 15.09
C ALA A 308 -11.88 8.64 14.74
N ILE A 309 -11.62 9.72 14.02
CA ILE A 309 -10.31 10.08 13.52
C ILE A 309 -9.84 11.42 14.09
N ARG A 310 -8.52 11.59 14.13
CA ARG A 310 -7.88 12.90 14.19
C ARG A 310 -7.49 13.30 12.77
N GLN A 311 -8.08 14.37 12.27
CA GLN A 311 -7.79 14.90 10.95
C GLN A 311 -6.45 15.65 10.96
N SER A 312 -5.62 15.47 9.94
CA SER A 312 -4.40 16.28 9.77
C SER A 312 -4.78 17.73 9.45
N LEU A 313 -4.10 18.69 10.07
CA LEU A 313 -4.32 20.09 9.73
C LEU A 313 -3.76 20.39 8.32
N PRO A 314 -4.44 21.23 7.52
CA PRO A 314 -3.93 21.61 6.21
C PRO A 314 -2.59 22.36 6.34
N SER A 315 -1.75 22.27 5.32
CA SER A 315 -0.56 23.11 5.20
C SER A 315 -0.97 24.53 4.83
N SER A 316 -0.30 25.54 5.40
CA SER A 316 -0.42 26.94 4.98
C SER A 316 0.40 27.26 3.73
N GLU A 317 1.34 26.38 3.36
CA GLU A 317 2.29 26.54 2.27
C GLU A 317 1.86 25.76 1.01
N PRO A 318 2.38 26.13 -0.18
CA PRO A 318 2.17 25.39 -1.43
C PRO A 318 2.47 23.89 -1.25
N HIS A 319 1.81 23.03 -2.03
CA HIS A 319 1.98 21.58 -1.97
C HIS A 319 2.92 21.07 -3.07
N PRO A 320 4.26 21.13 -2.90
CA PRO A 320 5.21 20.68 -3.93
C PRO A 320 5.03 19.20 -4.30
N PHE A 321 4.52 18.38 -3.38
CA PHE A 321 4.29 16.96 -3.61
C PHE A 321 3.01 16.66 -4.42
N ALA A 322 2.14 17.65 -4.66
CA ALA A 322 0.87 17.46 -5.37
C ALA A 322 0.98 17.60 -6.90
N ASN A 323 2.15 18.00 -7.44
CA ASN A 323 2.34 18.27 -8.88
C ASN A 323 1.96 17.08 -9.78
N PHE A 324 2.09 15.85 -9.28
CA PHE A 324 1.80 14.62 -10.03
C PHE A 324 0.45 13.98 -9.68
N TRP A 325 -0.40 14.68 -8.94
CA TRP A 325 -1.75 14.21 -8.62
C TRP A 325 -2.58 13.89 -9.87
N PRO A 326 -2.61 14.74 -10.93
CA PRO A 326 -3.36 14.41 -12.15
C PRO A 326 -2.83 13.17 -12.87
N SER A 327 -1.57 12.79 -12.60
CA SER A 327 -0.94 11.59 -13.15
C SER A 327 -1.14 10.35 -12.26
N GLY A 328 -1.86 10.47 -11.15
CA GLY A 328 -2.20 9.37 -10.25
C GLY A 328 -1.25 9.15 -9.08
N PHE A 329 -0.22 9.99 -8.91
CA PHE A 329 0.57 10.03 -7.67
C PHE A 329 -0.08 11.01 -6.69
N GLU A 330 -1.04 10.50 -5.92
CA GLU A 330 -1.83 11.28 -4.99
C GLU A 330 -1.06 11.49 -3.69
N ALA A 331 -0.29 12.57 -3.64
CA ALA A 331 0.48 13.00 -2.49
C ALA A 331 0.20 14.47 -2.16
N GLN A 332 0.22 14.80 -0.88
CA GLN A 332 0.06 16.18 -0.41
C GLN A 332 0.88 16.44 0.85
N MET A 333 1.21 17.71 1.08
CA MET A 333 1.87 18.16 2.30
C MET A 333 0.82 18.68 3.28
N VAL A 334 0.84 18.18 4.50
CA VAL A 334 -0.06 18.57 5.59
C VAL A 334 0.77 19.02 6.79
N SER A 335 0.14 19.65 7.78
CA SER A 335 0.83 19.93 9.03
C SER A 335 1.18 18.63 9.76
N SER A 336 2.29 18.66 10.50
CA SER A 336 2.66 17.63 11.47
C SER A 336 1.61 17.46 12.57
N LYS A 337 0.83 18.51 12.85
CA LYS A 337 -0.19 18.55 13.89
C LYS A 337 -1.54 18.06 13.38
N PHE A 338 -2.28 17.42 14.29
CA PHE A 338 -3.67 17.02 14.07
C PHE A 338 -4.64 18.02 14.68
N MET A 339 -5.86 18.06 14.16
CA MET A 339 -6.99 18.70 14.83
C MET A 339 -7.19 18.06 16.22
N SER A 340 -7.43 18.90 17.23
CA SER A 340 -7.67 18.45 18.60
C SER A 340 -9.00 17.69 18.73
N ALA A 341 -10.01 18.13 18.00
CA ALA A 341 -11.33 17.51 17.96
C ALA A 341 -11.31 16.20 17.16
N LEU A 342 -12.00 15.20 17.69
CA LEU A 342 -12.29 13.96 16.96
C LEU A 342 -13.39 14.21 15.94
N LYS A 343 -13.26 13.56 14.78
CA LYS A 343 -14.27 13.57 13.73
C LYS A 343 -14.75 12.15 13.49
N ILE A 344 -16.06 11.95 13.44
CA ILE A 344 -16.66 10.66 13.08
C ILE A 344 -16.71 10.58 11.55
N VAL A 345 -16.27 9.46 11.01
CA VAL A 345 -16.23 9.18 9.58
C VAL A 345 -16.75 7.76 9.36
N ASP A 346 -17.61 7.58 8.35
CA ASP A 346 -18.06 6.25 7.95
C ASP A 346 -17.00 5.56 7.08
N LEU A 347 -16.94 4.23 7.12
CA LEU A 347 -15.95 3.46 6.36
C LEU A 347 -16.02 3.72 4.85
N LYS A 348 -17.22 3.95 4.31
CA LYS A 348 -17.47 4.28 2.90
C LYS A 348 -16.85 5.60 2.45
N GLN A 349 -16.46 6.47 3.38
CA GLN A 349 -15.80 7.74 3.09
C GLN A 349 -14.27 7.60 3.02
N ILE A 350 -13.74 6.44 3.44
CA ILE A 350 -12.31 6.16 3.51
C ILE A 350 -11.90 5.49 2.20
N ALA A 351 -10.87 6.02 1.55
CA ALA A 351 -10.36 5.45 0.31
C ALA A 351 -9.39 4.28 0.58
N GLY A 352 -8.55 4.43 1.61
CA GLY A 352 -7.44 3.53 1.86
C GLY A 352 -6.53 4.02 2.98
N HIS A 353 -5.43 3.30 3.18
CA HIS A 353 -4.36 3.76 4.06
C HIS A 353 -3.50 4.82 3.38
N THR A 354 -2.74 5.55 4.19
CA THR A 354 -1.71 6.46 3.71
C THR A 354 -0.33 6.10 4.26
N ALA A 355 0.70 6.34 3.47
CA ALA A 355 2.06 6.48 3.98
C ALA A 355 2.25 7.91 4.49
N ARG A 356 3.02 8.08 5.56
CA ARG A 356 3.25 9.37 6.22
C ARG A 356 4.74 9.56 6.48
N TRP A 357 5.36 10.62 5.96
CA TRP A 357 6.77 10.93 6.19
C TRP A 357 6.95 12.36 6.71
N THR A 358 7.58 12.47 7.88
CA THR A 358 7.85 13.76 8.54
C THR A 358 9.00 14.48 7.83
N ILE A 359 8.72 15.68 7.35
CA ILE A 359 9.70 16.53 6.67
C ILE A 359 10.48 17.37 7.68
N ASN A 360 9.74 18.00 8.60
CA ASN A 360 10.26 18.78 9.73
C ASN A 360 9.18 18.86 10.81
N ASP A 361 9.40 19.67 11.84
CA ASP A 361 8.49 19.80 12.99
C ASP A 361 7.10 20.35 12.63
N ASP A 362 6.97 21.02 11.47
CA ASP A 362 5.73 21.68 11.04
C ASP A 362 5.00 20.92 9.93
N PHE A 363 5.72 20.16 9.10
CA PHE A 363 5.20 19.58 7.87
C PHE A 363 5.46 18.08 7.74
N VAL A 364 4.47 17.41 7.14
CA VAL A 364 4.47 15.99 6.84
C VAL A 364 3.93 15.78 5.44
N VAL A 365 4.52 14.84 4.70
CA VAL A 365 3.96 14.38 3.42
C VAL A 365 3.15 13.12 3.64
N VAL A 366 1.97 13.09 3.03
CA VAL A 366 1.06 11.95 3.03
C VAL A 366 0.80 11.48 1.61
N ILE A 367 0.80 10.17 1.40
CA ILE A 367 0.56 9.53 0.09
C ILE A 367 -0.58 8.52 0.22
N ASN A 368 -1.53 8.53 -0.71
CA ASN A 368 -2.55 7.50 -0.85
C ASN A 368 -1.93 6.19 -1.42
N LEU A 369 -2.21 5.05 -0.78
CA LEU A 369 -1.58 3.76 -1.10
C LEU A 369 -2.47 2.81 -1.91
#